data_AF-A0A7S0LRG9-F1
#
_entry.id   AF-A0A7S0LRG9-F1
#
_cell.length_a   1.000
_cell.length_b   1.000
_cell.length_c   1.000
_cell.angle_alpha   90.00
_cell.angle_beta   90.00
_cell.angle_gamma   90.00
#
_symmetry.space_group_name_H-M   'P 1'
#
loop_
_entity.id
_entity.type
_entity.pdbx_description
1 polymer ?
#
loop_
_entity_poly.entity_id
_entity_poly.type
_entity_poly.pdbx_seq_one_letter_code
_entity_poly.pdbx_strand_id
1 'polypeptide(L)'
;RYLRTTVYGLTAHEPDYVMVVVGANHGVTRMTKEHVGMAIALHVPLFVVVTKVDLCPEPVMKETMKSLSRLLKLPGARKQPYVVRTLDELLLAVRSFGRSAITPVFTISCVDGTNVPLLRQFFNLMPSRRIWCTSELKEQPAEFLIDQHFSVPGVGLVVAGTLIAGVVGLNH
;
A
#
# COMPACT_ATOMS: atom_id res chain seq x y z
N ARG A 1 0.11 18.51 9.64
CA ARG A 1 0.97 19.16 8.61
C ARG A 1 1.22 18.26 7.38
N TYR A 2 1.26 16.93 7.48
CA TYR A 2 1.51 16.02 6.33
C TYR A 2 0.27 15.34 5.70
N LEU A 3 -0.89 15.42 6.36
CA LEU A 3 -2.16 14.83 5.89
C LEU A 3 -2.57 15.30 4.48
N ARG A 4 -2.36 16.58 4.15
CA ARG A 4 -2.74 17.15 2.85
C ARG A 4 -1.92 16.52 1.71
N THR A 5 -0.64 16.22 1.96
CA THR A 5 0.25 15.54 1.02
C THR A 5 -0.13 14.07 0.85
N THR A 6 -0.53 13.39 1.92
CA THR A 6 -0.99 11.99 1.84
C THR A 6 -2.33 11.87 1.10
N VAL A 7 -3.29 12.77 1.38
CA VAL A 7 -4.56 12.81 0.64
C VAL A 7 -4.28 13.07 -0.84
N TYR A 8 -3.45 14.07 -1.16
CA TYR A 8 -3.09 14.38 -2.54
C TYR A 8 -2.46 13.17 -3.23
N GLY A 9 -1.49 12.49 -2.61
CA GLY A 9 -0.88 11.30 -3.19
C GLY A 9 -1.87 10.15 -3.42
N LEU A 10 -2.80 9.92 -2.49
CA LEU A 10 -3.84 8.89 -2.62
C LEU A 10 -4.89 9.24 -3.68
N THR A 11 -5.17 10.52 -3.91
CA THR A 11 -6.17 10.96 -4.90
C THR A 11 -5.58 11.21 -6.28
N ALA A 12 -4.34 11.69 -6.37
CA ALA A 12 -3.70 12.09 -7.63
C ALA A 12 -3.09 10.90 -8.37
N HIS A 13 -2.55 9.90 -7.66
CA HIS A 13 -1.91 8.74 -8.27
C HIS A 13 -2.78 7.48 -8.33
N GLU A 14 -4.01 7.54 -7.78
CA GLU A 14 -4.96 6.42 -7.69
C GLU A 14 -4.26 5.08 -7.37
N PRO A 15 -3.60 4.97 -6.21
CA PRO A 15 -2.76 3.83 -5.91
C PRO A 15 -3.57 2.56 -5.91
N ASP A 16 -2.98 1.48 -6.44
CA ASP A 16 -3.63 0.20 -6.45
C ASP A 16 -3.94 -0.24 -5.02
N TYR A 17 -3.01 -0.01 -4.08
CA TYR A 17 -3.11 -0.47 -2.70
C TYR A 17 -2.39 0.45 -1.70
N VAL A 18 -2.79 0.37 -0.44
CA VAL A 18 -2.11 1.05 0.68
C VAL A 18 -1.43 0.04 1.59
N MET A 19 -0.13 0.23 1.82
CA MET A 19 0.62 -0.49 2.86
C MET A 19 0.69 0.36 4.13
N VAL A 20 0.07 -0.11 5.22
CA VAL A 20 0.16 0.54 6.52
C VAL A 20 1.24 -0.13 7.36
N VAL A 21 2.33 0.58 7.62
CA VAL A 21 3.44 0.06 8.44
C VAL A 21 3.24 0.46 9.91
N VAL A 22 3.35 -0.51 10.82
CA VAL A 22 3.20 -0.32 12.26
C VAL A 22 4.41 -0.91 12.98
N GLY A 23 5.01 -0.18 13.91
CA GLY A 23 6.07 -0.73 14.76
C GLY A 23 5.48 -1.63 15.84
N ALA A 24 5.96 -2.87 15.94
CA ALA A 24 5.49 -3.85 16.93
C ALA A 24 5.52 -3.32 18.37
N ASN A 25 6.54 -2.52 18.70
CA ASN A 25 6.77 -1.92 20.02
C ASN A 25 6.05 -0.59 20.27
N HIS A 26 5.63 0.13 19.22
CA HIS A 26 4.98 1.44 19.33
C HIS A 26 3.45 1.36 19.25
N GLY A 27 2.90 0.23 18.80
CA GLY A 27 1.47 0.02 18.70
C GLY A 27 0.78 0.93 17.68
N VAL A 28 -0.54 1.06 17.83
CA VAL A 28 -1.40 1.83 16.91
C VAL A 28 -1.38 3.32 17.28
N THR A 29 -0.68 4.11 16.47
CA THR A 29 -0.56 5.57 16.67
C THR A 29 -1.76 6.34 16.09
N ARG A 30 -1.88 7.63 16.40
CA ARG A 30 -2.85 8.54 15.76
C ARG A 30 -2.69 8.56 14.23
N MET A 31 -1.46 8.65 13.73
CA MET A 31 -1.17 8.63 12.29
C MET A 31 -1.63 7.33 11.63
N THR A 32 -1.44 6.18 12.30
CA THR A 32 -1.93 4.89 11.82
C THR A 32 -3.46 4.90 11.65
N LYS A 33 -4.19 5.46 12.62
CA LYS A 33 -5.66 5.60 12.53
C LYS A 33 -6.08 6.50 11.37
N GLU A 34 -5.39 7.63 11.19
CA GLU A 34 -5.67 8.57 10.09
C GLU A 34 -5.41 7.93 8.72
N HIS A 35 -4.27 7.24 8.53
CA HIS A 35 -3.95 6.55 7.28
C HIS A 35 -4.92 5.40 6.96
N VAL A 36 -5.27 4.59 7.97
CA VAL A 36 -6.29 3.54 7.81
C VAL A 36 -7.64 4.17 7.45
N GLY A 37 -8.04 5.25 8.12
CA GLY A 37 -9.26 5.99 7.84
C GLY A 37 -9.32 6.52 6.40
N MET A 38 -8.23 7.12 5.90
CA MET A 38 -8.16 7.59 4.51
C MET A 38 -8.26 6.45 3.50
N ALA A 39 -7.53 5.35 3.70
CA ALA A 39 -7.60 4.21 2.79
C ALA A 39 -9.02 3.62 2.70
N ILE A 40 -9.71 3.54 3.83
CA ILE A 40 -11.11 3.09 3.89
C ILE A 40 -12.04 4.10 3.18
N ALA A 41 -11.90 5.39 3.47
CA ALA A 41 -12.76 6.44 2.91
C ALA A 41 -12.61 6.57 1.38
N LEU A 42 -11.41 6.32 0.85
CA LEU A 42 -11.11 6.34 -0.58
C LEU A 42 -11.35 4.99 -1.27
N HIS A 43 -11.88 3.99 -0.56
CA HIS A 43 -12.11 2.63 -1.08
C HIS A 43 -10.85 1.98 -1.70
N VAL A 44 -9.67 2.32 -1.18
CA VAL A 44 -8.40 1.71 -1.61
C VAL A 44 -8.12 0.49 -0.74
N PRO A 45 -7.86 -0.70 -1.32
CA PRO A 45 -7.54 -1.87 -0.52
C PRO A 45 -6.23 -1.67 0.25
N LEU A 46 -6.22 -2.10 1.51
CA LEU A 46 -5.10 -1.88 2.42
C LEU A 46 -4.65 -3.19 3.05
N PHE A 47 -3.35 -3.32 3.29
CA PHE A 47 -2.75 -4.38 4.09
C PHE A 47 -1.81 -3.77 5.12
N VAL A 48 -1.51 -4.52 6.18
CA VAL A 48 -0.73 -4.03 7.31
C VAL A 48 0.58 -4.80 7.44
N VAL A 49 1.66 -4.08 7.69
CA VAL A 49 2.97 -4.65 7.97
C VAL A 49 3.40 -4.22 9.36
N VAL A 50 3.46 -5.17 10.28
CA VAL A 50 3.98 -4.99 11.63
C VAL A 50 5.48 -5.29 11.61
N THR A 51 6.32 -4.26 11.76
CA THR A 51 7.78 -4.36 11.69
C THR A 51 8.43 -4.35 13.09
N LYS A 52 9.75 -4.53 13.16
CA LYS A 52 10.56 -4.56 14.39
C LYS A 52 10.16 -5.69 15.34
N VAL A 53 9.79 -6.85 14.80
CA VAL A 53 9.41 -8.01 15.63
C VAL A 53 10.59 -8.60 16.41
N ASP A 54 11.80 -8.39 15.92
CA ASP A 54 13.07 -8.76 16.56
C ASP A 54 13.32 -8.06 17.91
N LEU A 55 12.82 -6.83 18.08
CA LEU A 55 13.02 -6.03 19.29
C LEU A 55 11.83 -6.04 20.25
N CYS A 56 10.71 -6.65 19.88
CA CYS A 56 9.45 -6.50 20.60
C CYS A 56 9.16 -7.71 21.51
N PRO A 57 9.03 -7.52 22.83
CA PRO A 57 8.60 -8.58 23.74
C PRO A 57 7.20 -9.10 23.40
N GLU A 58 6.94 -10.40 23.57
CA GLU A 58 5.66 -11.01 23.24
C GLU A 58 4.41 -10.33 23.84
N PRO A 59 4.41 -9.89 25.12
CA PRO A 59 3.23 -9.24 25.70
C PRO A 59 2.88 -7.93 24.96
N VAL A 60 3.90 -7.16 24.58
CA VAL A 60 3.73 -5.89 23.86
C VAL A 60 3.23 -6.17 22.44
N MET A 61 3.80 -7.18 21.77
CA MET A 61 3.33 -7.61 20.45
C MET A 61 1.86 -7.99 20.46
N LYS A 62 1.42 -8.78 21.45
CA LYS A 62 0.02 -9.21 21.59
C LYS A 62 -0.91 -8.01 21.77
N GLU A 63 -0.53 -7.02 22.57
CA GLU A 63 -1.31 -5.81 22.77
C GLU A 63 -1.39 -4.94 21.50
N THR A 64 -0.28 -4.81 20.77
CA THR A 64 -0.26 -4.13 19.46
C THR A 64 -1.19 -4.82 18.46
N MET A 65 -1.13 -6.14 18.35
CA MET A 65 -2.00 -6.91 17.46
C MET A 65 -3.48 -6.81 17.86
N LYS A 66 -3.78 -6.80 19.16
CA LYS A 66 -5.14 -6.58 19.68
C LYS A 66 -5.66 -5.19 19.34
N SER A 67 -4.83 -4.16 19.54
CA SER A 67 -5.17 -2.78 19.20
C SER A 67 -5.39 -2.60 17.70
N LEU A 68 -4.55 -3.21 16.87
CA LEU A 68 -4.70 -3.21 15.41
C LEU A 68 -6.00 -3.91 14.99
N SER A 69 -6.29 -5.06 15.58
CA SER A 69 -7.51 -5.82 15.31
C SER A 69 -8.76 -5.02 15.67
N ARG A 70 -8.74 -4.33 16.81
CA ARG A 70 -9.82 -3.42 17.21
C ARG A 70 -10.01 -2.26 16.23
N LEU A 71 -8.92 -1.64 15.75
CA LEU A 71 -8.98 -0.54 14.78
C LEU A 71 -9.64 -0.98 13.47
N LEU A 72 -9.22 -2.13 12.92
CA LEU A 72 -9.72 -2.64 11.64
C LEU A 72 -11.18 -3.10 11.72
N LYS A 73 -11.61 -3.58 12.88
CA LYS A 73 -12.99 -4.04 13.12
C LYS A 73 -13.97 -2.93 13.49
N LEU A 74 -13.54 -1.66 13.57
CA LEU A 74 -14.45 -0.56 13.88
C LEU A 74 -15.62 -0.51 12.88
N PRO A 75 -16.82 -0.07 13.29
CA PRO A 75 -18.01 -0.05 12.43
C PRO A 75 -17.82 0.71 11.09
N GLY A 76 -16.95 1.72 11.08
CA GLY A 76 -16.59 2.46 9.87
C GLY A 76 -15.61 1.74 8.94
N ALA A 77 -14.82 0.80 9.46
CA ALA A 77 -13.80 0.08 8.71
C ALA A 77 -14.30 -1.24 8.12
N ARG A 78 -15.09 -2.00 8.90
CA ARG A 78 -15.62 -3.34 8.52
C ARG A 78 -14.56 -4.25 7.90
N LYS A 79 -13.32 -4.16 8.38
CA LYS A 79 -12.21 -5.00 7.95
C LYS A 79 -11.98 -6.15 8.93
N GLN A 80 -11.57 -7.29 8.40
CA GLN A 80 -11.19 -8.46 9.16
C GLN A 80 -9.67 -8.66 9.05
N PRO A 81 -8.88 -8.39 10.11
CA PRO A 81 -7.45 -8.66 10.10
C PRO A 81 -7.21 -10.16 9.90
N TYR A 82 -6.30 -10.50 9.00
CA TYR A 82 -5.91 -11.87 8.70
C TYR A 82 -4.39 -11.97 8.73
N VAL A 83 -3.84 -12.61 9.76
CA VAL A 83 -2.40 -12.71 9.95
C VAL A 83 -1.86 -13.77 9.00
N VAL A 84 -0.86 -13.41 8.20
CA VAL A 84 -0.25 -14.29 7.21
C VAL A 84 1.10 -14.76 7.74
N ARG A 85 1.24 -16.08 7.91
CA ARG A 85 2.43 -16.77 8.42
C ARG A 85 2.93 -17.85 7.48
N THR A 86 2.05 -18.42 6.65
CA THR A 86 2.39 -19.48 5.70
C THR A 86 2.05 -19.10 4.27
N LEU A 87 2.52 -19.91 3.31
CA LEU A 87 2.21 -19.73 1.89
C LEU A 87 0.72 -19.97 1.59
N ASP A 88 0.08 -20.94 2.24
CA ASP A 88 -1.34 -21.20 2.02
C ASP A 88 -2.21 -20.05 2.51
N GLU A 89 -1.87 -19.49 3.68
CA GLU A 89 -2.51 -18.28 4.21
C GLU A 89 -2.28 -17.09 3.27
N LEU A 90 -1.06 -16.96 2.71
CA LEU A 90 -0.73 -15.93 1.74
C LEU A 90 -1.62 -16.04 0.48
N LEU A 91 -1.77 -17.25 -0.08
CA LEU A 91 -2.61 -17.45 -1.27
C LEU A 91 -4.08 -17.12 -0.99
N LEU A 92 -4.60 -17.47 0.19
CA LEU A 92 -5.96 -17.10 0.59
C LEU A 92 -6.11 -15.58 0.73
N ALA A 93 -5.11 -14.93 1.34
CA ALA A 93 -5.05 -13.49 1.51
C ALA A 93 -5.08 -12.77 0.15
N VAL A 94 -4.25 -13.19 -0.81
CA VAL A 94 -4.18 -12.61 -2.17
C VAL A 94 -5.52 -12.76 -2.90
N ARG A 95 -6.13 -13.95 -2.90
CA ARG A 95 -7.41 -14.18 -3.59
C ARG A 95 -8.52 -13.27 -3.08
N SER A 96 -8.53 -13.06 -1.77
CA SER A 96 -9.52 -12.27 -1.04
C SER A 96 -9.24 -10.76 -1.05
N PHE A 97 -8.01 -10.37 -1.37
CA PHE A 97 -7.54 -9.00 -1.23
C PHE A 97 -8.29 -8.03 -2.15
N GLY A 98 -8.82 -6.95 -1.57
CA GLY A 98 -9.63 -5.95 -2.29
C GLY A 98 -11.04 -6.39 -2.67
N ARG A 99 -11.38 -7.69 -2.56
CA ARG A 99 -12.72 -8.23 -2.85
C ARG A 99 -13.55 -8.47 -1.60
N SER A 100 -12.91 -8.82 -0.49
CA SER A 100 -13.58 -9.11 0.78
C SER A 100 -13.18 -8.14 1.89
N ALA A 101 -13.75 -8.35 3.08
CA ALA A 101 -13.36 -7.62 4.29
C ALA A 101 -11.93 -7.94 4.76
N ILE A 102 -11.29 -9.00 4.23
CA ILE A 102 -9.99 -9.47 4.70
C ILE A 102 -8.91 -8.40 4.47
N THR A 103 -8.16 -8.12 5.53
CA THR A 103 -7.00 -7.23 5.55
C THR A 103 -5.78 -8.05 5.95
N PRO A 104 -4.89 -8.39 5.01
CA PRO A 104 -3.67 -9.14 5.31
C PRO A 104 -2.80 -8.39 6.31
N VAL A 105 -2.25 -9.11 7.28
CA VAL A 105 -1.32 -8.59 8.28
C VAL A 105 -0.05 -9.43 8.27
N PHE A 106 1.07 -8.80 7.92
CA PHE A 106 2.39 -9.42 7.94
C PHE A 106 3.14 -8.97 9.19
N THR A 107 3.88 -9.89 9.81
CA THR A 107 4.78 -9.57 10.93
C THR A 107 6.21 -9.80 10.44
N ILE A 108 7.02 -8.76 10.36
CA ILE A 108 8.36 -8.81 9.74
C ILE A 108 9.44 -8.21 10.63
N SER A 109 10.68 -8.59 10.40
CA SER A 109 11.82 -7.79 10.81
C SER A 109 12.65 -7.41 9.59
N CYS A 110 12.95 -6.12 9.47
CA CYS A 110 13.85 -5.62 8.43
C CYS A 110 15.33 -5.79 8.82
N VAL A 111 15.63 -6.27 10.03
CA VAL A 111 17.00 -6.45 10.53
C VAL A 111 17.48 -7.86 10.22
N ASP A 112 16.75 -8.87 10.70
CA ASP A 112 17.11 -10.29 10.50
C ASP A 112 16.44 -10.92 9.26
N GLY A 113 15.49 -10.21 8.63
CA GLY A 113 14.78 -10.67 7.44
C GLY A 113 13.57 -11.58 7.71
N THR A 114 13.18 -11.77 8.98
CA THR A 114 12.02 -12.58 9.37
C THR A 114 10.78 -12.19 8.58
N ASN A 115 10.16 -13.18 7.91
CA ASN A 115 8.95 -13.07 7.09
C ASN A 115 9.00 -12.05 5.93
N VAL A 116 10.12 -11.38 5.68
CA VAL A 116 10.31 -10.51 4.51
C VAL A 116 10.12 -11.26 3.19
N PRO A 117 10.60 -12.53 3.03
CA PRO A 117 10.32 -13.31 1.82
C PRO A 117 8.82 -13.51 1.57
N LEU A 118 8.01 -13.68 2.61
CA LEU A 118 6.56 -13.86 2.51
C LEU A 118 5.88 -12.58 2.01
N LEU A 119 6.30 -11.42 2.53
CA LEU A 119 5.83 -10.11 2.06
C LEU A 119 6.25 -9.86 0.59
N ARG A 120 7.46 -10.26 0.20
CA ARG A 120 7.90 -10.16 -1.21
C ARG A 120 7.03 -11.00 -2.13
N GLN A 121 6.72 -12.23 -1.73
CA GLN A 121 5.83 -13.09 -2.50
C GLN A 121 4.41 -12.51 -2.60
N PHE A 122 3.92 -11.85 -1.53
CA PHE A 122 2.66 -11.11 -1.60
C PHE A 122 2.68 -10.07 -2.71
N PHE A 123 3.70 -9.20 -2.77
CA PHE A 123 3.83 -8.20 -3.83
C PHE A 123 3.85 -8.80 -5.23
N ASN A 124 4.54 -9.94 -5.41
CA ASN A 124 4.61 -10.62 -6.72
C ASN A 124 3.27 -11.20 -7.18
N LEU A 125 2.35 -11.47 -6.25
CA LEU A 125 1.05 -12.08 -6.52
C LEU A 125 -0.11 -11.08 -6.55
N MET A 126 0.10 -9.86 -6.06
CA MET A 126 -0.93 -8.82 -6.05
C MET A 126 -1.25 -8.37 -7.48
N PRO A 127 -2.53 -8.39 -7.89
CA PRO A 127 -2.91 -7.91 -9.22
C PRO A 127 -2.71 -6.39 -9.30
N SER A 128 -2.41 -5.83 -10.46
CA SER A 128 -2.56 -4.38 -10.67
C SER A 128 -4.06 -4.04 -10.77
N ARG A 129 -4.56 -2.98 -10.11
CA ARG A 129 -5.97 -2.54 -10.30
C ARG A 129 -6.14 -1.85 -11.64
N ARG A 130 -5.11 -1.15 -12.12
CA ARG A 130 -5.07 -0.58 -13.48
C ARG A 130 -4.37 -1.52 -14.45
N ILE A 131 -5.01 -1.81 -15.57
CA ILE A 131 -4.38 -2.51 -16.69
C ILE A 131 -3.77 -1.45 -17.59
N TRP A 132 -2.53 -1.06 -17.32
CA TRP A 132 -1.82 0.00 -18.05
C TRP A 132 -1.46 -0.36 -19.50
N CYS A 133 -1.66 -1.62 -19.89
CA CYS A 133 -1.17 -2.18 -21.14
C CYS A 133 -2.28 -2.78 -22.02
N THR A 134 -3.53 -2.31 -21.91
CA THR A 134 -4.56 -2.70 -22.89
C THR A 134 -4.24 -2.09 -24.26
N SER A 135 -4.57 -2.81 -25.34
CA SER A 135 -4.49 -2.28 -26.71
C SER A 135 -5.29 -0.99 -26.86
N GLU A 136 -6.47 -0.95 -26.26
CA GLU A 136 -7.38 0.20 -26.26
C GLU A 136 -6.74 1.47 -25.66
N LEU A 137 -6.01 1.36 -24.54
CA LEU A 137 -5.34 2.51 -23.93
C LEU A 137 -4.14 2.98 -24.76
N LYS A 138 -3.45 2.06 -25.45
CA LYS A 138 -2.30 2.40 -26.30
C LYS A 138 -2.71 3.12 -27.58
N GLU A 139 -3.90 2.86 -28.09
CA GLU A 139 -4.45 3.49 -29.30
C GLU A 139 -5.04 4.89 -29.03
N GLN A 140 -5.31 5.22 -27.77
CA GLN A 140 -5.76 6.56 -27.37
C GLN A 140 -4.64 7.60 -27.46
N PRO A 141 -4.97 8.89 -27.65
CA PRO A 141 -3.98 9.96 -27.61
C PRO A 141 -3.26 9.99 -26.27
N ALA A 142 -1.97 10.36 -26.29
CA ALA A 142 -1.15 10.41 -25.09
C ALA A 142 -1.68 11.45 -24.09
N GLU A 143 -2.06 11.00 -22.90
CA GLU A 143 -2.50 11.85 -21.80
C GLU A 143 -1.56 11.66 -20.61
N PHE A 144 -0.79 12.70 -20.29
CA PHE A 144 0.20 12.67 -19.22
C PHE A 144 -0.12 13.71 -18.14
N LEU A 145 -0.44 13.24 -16.94
CA LEU A 145 -0.72 14.09 -15.80
C LEU A 145 0.60 14.48 -15.11
N ILE A 146 1.03 15.72 -15.29
CA ILE A 146 2.25 16.26 -14.66
C ILE A 146 1.97 16.54 -13.19
N ASP A 147 2.75 15.91 -12.31
CA ASP A 147 2.74 16.15 -10.86
C ASP A 147 3.90 17.08 -10.45
N GLN A 148 5.09 16.87 -11.04
CA GLN A 148 6.31 17.55 -10.64
C GLN A 148 7.11 18.03 -11.85
N HIS A 149 7.89 19.09 -11.66
CA HIS A 149 8.81 19.61 -12.67
C HIS A 149 10.14 19.97 -12.03
N PHE A 150 11.21 19.76 -12.77
CA PHE A 150 12.59 19.96 -12.33
C PHE A 150 13.37 20.66 -13.45
N SER A 151 14.24 21.60 -13.08
CA SER A 151 15.20 22.19 -14.02
C SER A 151 16.56 21.57 -13.77
N VAL A 152 17.04 20.76 -14.71
CA VAL A 152 18.29 19.99 -14.57
C VAL A 152 19.38 20.64 -15.44
N PRO A 153 20.51 21.07 -14.86
CA PRO A 153 21.61 21.66 -15.62
C PRO A 153 22.09 20.73 -16.74
N GLY A 154 22.19 21.26 -17.97
CA GLY A 154 22.63 20.50 -19.16
C GLY A 154 21.57 19.62 -19.83
N VAL A 155 20.43 19.35 -19.19
CA VAL A 155 19.32 18.57 -19.75
C VAL A 155 18.11 19.45 -20.08
N GLY A 156 17.83 20.45 -19.25
CA GLY A 156 16.67 21.34 -19.37
C GLY A 156 15.51 20.95 -18.44
N LEU A 157 14.28 21.23 -18.87
CA LEU A 157 13.07 20.95 -18.10
C LEU A 157 12.75 19.45 -18.12
N VAL A 158 12.63 18.85 -16.95
CA VAL A 158 12.20 17.46 -16.74
C VAL A 158 10.87 17.49 -16.01
N VAL A 159 9.84 16.84 -16.57
CA VAL A 159 8.53 16.69 -15.94
C VAL A 159 8.36 15.24 -15.46
N ALA A 160 7.79 15.07 -14.27
CA ALA A 160 7.44 13.78 -13.70
C ALA A 160 5.93 13.73 -13.42
N GLY A 161 5.33 12.57 -13.62
CA GLY A 161 3.89 12.44 -13.66
C GLY A 161 3.46 11.02 -13.99
N THR A 162 2.16 10.87 -14.21
CA THR A 162 1.53 9.56 -14.52
C THR A 162 0.98 9.59 -15.94
N LEU A 163 1.37 8.62 -16.77
CA LEU A 163 0.79 8.42 -18.09
C LEU A 163 -0.56 7.70 -17.93
N ILE A 164 -1.65 8.38 -18.27
CA ILE A 164 -3.01 7.87 -18.12
C ILE A 164 -3.45 7.07 -19.36
N ALA A 165 -3.08 7.56 -20.55
CA ALA A 165 -3.42 6.92 -21.83
C ALA A 165 -2.32 7.18 -22.89
N GLY A 166 -2.33 6.37 -23.93
CA GLY A 166 -1.44 6.45 -25.09
C GLY A 166 -0.02 5.97 -24.82
N VAL A 167 0.88 6.28 -25.75
CA VAL A 167 2.30 5.93 -25.69
C VAL A 167 3.11 7.19 -25.98
N VAL A 168 4.11 7.46 -25.14
CA VAL A 168 5.08 8.53 -25.36
C VAL A 168 6.41 7.90 -25.73
N GLY A 169 6.93 8.28 -26.90
CA GLY A 169 8.25 7.88 -27.40
C GLY A 169 9.14 9.09 -27.62
N LEU A 170 10.42 8.83 -27.90
CA LEU A 170 11.31 9.87 -28.41
C LEU A 170 10.88 10.24 -29.84
N ASN A 171 10.94 11.53 -30.18
CA ASN A 171 10.82 11.96 -31.57
C ASN A 171 12.10 11.55 -32.32
N HIS A 172 12.06 10.37 -32.93
CA HIS A 172 13.07 9.88 -33.88
C HIS A 172 12.38 9.37 -35.14
#